data_AF-A0A821X151-F1
#
_entry.id   AF-A0A821X151-F1
#
_cell.length_a   1.000
_cell.length_b   1.000
_cell.length_c   1.000
_cell.angle_alpha   90.00
_cell.angle_beta   90.00
_cell.angle_gamma   90.00
#
_symmetry.space_group_name_H-M   'P 1'
#
loop_
_entity.id
_entity.type
_entity.pdbx_description
1 polymer ?
#
loop_
_entity_poly.entity_id
_entity_poly.type
_entity_poly.pdbx_seq_one_letter_code
_entity_poly.pdbx_strand_id
1 'polypeptide(L)'
;MAYNLSEGSLEVIMKGGHYDKPIMQVLGSKKIQGHGSGERFRLLLSDGKHSHSFAILATQLNDKLISGELSDYAVVQIDRFVLSILTNEKSEKVVIGMYS
;
A
#
# COMPACT_ATOMS: atom_id res chain seq x y z
N MET A 1 -13.57 8.66 -16.63
CA MET A 1 -13.19 9.49 -15.48
C MET A 1 -11.72 9.22 -15.19
N ALA A 2 -10.86 10.22 -15.32
CA ALA A 2 -9.47 10.11 -14.90
C ALA A 2 -9.38 10.63 -13.46
N TYR A 3 -9.10 9.75 -12.50
CA TYR A 3 -8.71 10.20 -11.18
C TYR A 3 -7.25 10.64 -11.27
N ASN A 4 -6.95 11.84 -10.77
CA ASN A 4 -5.57 12.33 -10.73
C ASN A 4 -4.82 11.55 -9.63
N LEU A 5 -4.01 10.57 -10.04
CA LEU A 5 -3.09 9.90 -9.14
C LEU A 5 -1.98 10.86 -8.72
N SER A 6 -1.42 10.65 -7.54
CA SER A 6 -0.33 11.46 -7.00
C SER A 6 1.01 11.03 -7.61
N GLU A 7 1.19 11.31 -8.90
CA GLU A 7 2.37 10.90 -9.68
C GLU A 7 3.69 11.27 -9.00
N GLY A 8 4.58 10.29 -8.81
CA GLY A 8 5.88 10.47 -8.15
C GLY A 8 5.86 10.39 -6.63
N SER A 9 4.68 10.31 -5.99
CA SER A 9 4.58 10.16 -4.54
C SER A 9 5.28 8.91 -4.01
N LEU A 10 5.24 7.78 -4.74
CA LEU A 10 5.95 6.57 -4.32
C LEU A 10 7.46 6.79 -4.26
N GLU A 11 8.05 7.53 -5.21
CA GLU A 11 9.49 7.82 -5.19
C GLU A 11 9.88 8.62 -3.94
N VAL A 12 9.09 9.64 -3.59
CA VAL A 12 9.30 10.45 -2.38
C VAL A 12 9.21 9.58 -1.13
N ILE A 13 8.15 8.79 -1.02
CA ILE A 13 7.88 7.91 0.13
C ILE A 13 8.99 6.85 0.27
N MET A 14 9.41 6.21 -0.82
CA MET A 14 10.45 5.17 -0.80
C MET A 14 11.83 5.71 -0.43
N LYS A 15 12.11 7.00 -0.65
CA LYS A 15 13.34 7.67 -0.20
C LYS A 15 13.26 8.16 1.25
N GLY A 16 12.20 7.81 1.99
CA GLY A 16 11.97 8.24 3.37
C GLY A 16 11.37 9.64 3.50
N GLY A 17 10.94 10.24 2.38
CA GLY A 17 10.21 11.50 2.38
C GLY A 17 8.77 11.33 2.86
N HIS A 18 8.15 12.43 3.28
CA HIS A 18 6.74 12.48 3.61
C HIS A 18 5.92 12.97 2.41
N TYR A 19 4.76 12.37 2.19
CA TYR A 19 3.77 12.82 1.21
C TYR A 19 2.40 12.74 1.86
N ASP A 20 1.67 13.85 1.89
CA ASP A 20 0.37 13.91 2.56
C ASP A 20 -0.72 13.33 1.66
N LYS A 21 -1.51 12.40 2.21
CA LYS A 21 -2.71 11.80 1.59
C LYS A 21 -2.57 11.45 0.10
N PRO A 22 -1.57 10.64 -0.31
CA PRO A 22 -1.39 10.32 -1.72
C PRO A 22 -2.60 9.54 -2.26
N ILE A 23 -3.03 9.92 -3.46
CA ILE A 23 -4.04 9.20 -4.24
C ILE A 23 -3.32 8.18 -5.11
N MET A 24 -3.60 6.90 -4.91
CA MET A 24 -2.96 5.78 -5.60
C MET A 24 -4.00 4.81 -6.13
N GLN A 25 -3.61 4.00 -7.11
CA GLN A 25 -4.42 2.89 -7.60
C GLN A 25 -3.93 1.57 -7.01
N VAL A 26 -4.84 0.74 -6.52
CA VAL A 26 -4.56 -0.66 -6.18
C VAL A 26 -4.56 -1.47 -7.47
N LEU A 27 -3.42 -1.99 -7.90
CA LEU A 27 -3.34 -2.84 -9.11
C LEU A 27 -3.57 -4.32 -8.82
N GLY A 28 -3.53 -4.71 -7.55
CA GLY A 28 -3.74 -6.10 -7.14
C GLY A 28 -3.60 -6.28 -5.64
N SER A 29 -4.23 -7.33 -5.11
CA SER A 29 -4.10 -7.74 -3.72
C SER A 29 -3.76 -9.22 -3.59
N LYS A 30 -2.99 -9.57 -2.55
CA LYS A 30 -2.66 -10.97 -2.24
C LYS A 30 -2.70 -11.20 -0.73
N LYS A 31 -3.46 -12.22 -0.31
CA LYS A 31 -3.40 -12.72 1.06
C LYS A 31 -2.01 -13.30 1.33
N ILE A 32 -1.38 -12.89 2.42
CA ILE A 32 -0.07 -13.37 2.87
C ILE A 32 -0.20 -14.09 4.20
N GLN A 33 0.67 -15.08 4.44
CA GLN A 33 0.76 -15.70 5.76
C GLN A 33 1.30 -14.69 6.77
N GLY A 34 0.55 -14.48 7.85
CA GLY A 34 0.98 -13.66 8.99
C GLY A 34 1.51 -14.54 10.12
N HIS A 35 2.42 -14.00 10.93
CA HIS A 35 2.71 -14.55 12.26
C HIS A 35 1.59 -14.08 13.20
N GLY A 36 0.53 -14.88 13.36
CA GLY A 36 -0.62 -14.58 14.24
C GLY A 36 -1.97 -15.06 13.70
N SER A 37 -3.07 -14.74 14.42
CA SER A 37 -4.43 -15.18 14.09
C SER A 37 -5.16 -14.32 13.03
N GLY A 38 -4.57 -13.21 12.60
CA GLY A 38 -5.20 -12.26 11.68
C GLY A 38 -4.77 -12.44 10.23
N GLU A 39 -5.72 -12.36 9.30
CA GLU A 39 -5.44 -12.31 7.86
C GLU A 39 -4.66 -11.03 7.52
N ARG A 40 -3.59 -11.15 6.71
CA ARG A 40 -2.83 -10.01 6.23
C ARG A 40 -2.92 -9.97 4.71
N PHE A 41 -3.09 -8.77 4.16
CA PHE A 41 -3.14 -8.54 2.72
C PHE A 41 -2.00 -7.64 2.30
N ARG A 42 -1.32 -8.04 1.23
CA ARG A 42 -0.32 -7.24 0.53
C ARG A 42 -0.92 -6.66 -0.73
N LEU A 43 -0.74 -5.36 -0.94
CA LEU A 43 -1.23 -4.63 -2.09
C LEU A 43 -0.08 -4.30 -3.05
N LEU A 44 -0.39 -4.32 -4.34
CA LEU A 44 0.38 -3.67 -5.39
C LEU A 44 -0.24 -2.29 -5.62
N LEU A 45 0.49 -1.23 -5.30
CA LEU A 45 0.04 0.15 -5.48
C LEU A 45 0.71 0.78 -6.70
N SER A 46 0.04 1.73 -7.32
CA SER A 46 0.56 2.60 -8.37
C SER A 46 0.23 4.05 -8.09
N ASP A 47 1.21 4.93 -8.24
CA ASP A 47 1.00 6.39 -8.19
C ASP A 47 0.73 6.99 -9.58
N GLY A 48 0.61 6.16 -10.62
CA GLY A 48 0.48 6.57 -12.02
C GLY A 48 1.81 6.60 -12.79
N LYS A 49 2.94 6.70 -12.10
CA LYS A 49 4.30 6.71 -12.68
C LYS A 49 5.15 5.52 -12.21
N HIS A 50 4.99 5.11 -10.97
CA HIS A 50 5.71 4.03 -10.31
C HIS A 50 4.72 3.03 -9.69
N SER A 51 5.20 1.81 -9.45
CA SER A 51 4.44 0.81 -8.71
C SER A 51 5.26 0.20 -7.57
N HIS A 52 4.58 -0.18 -6.49
CA HIS A 52 5.20 -0.79 -5.31
C HIS A 52 4.38 -1.97 -4.80
N SER A 53 5.01 -3.14 -4.69
CA SER A 53 4.34 -4.42 -4.36
C SER A 53 4.40 -4.79 -2.87
N PHE A 54 4.90 -3.90 -2.02
CA PHE A 54 5.11 -4.13 -0.59
C PHE A 54 4.36 -3.15 0.30
N ALA A 55 3.12 -2.84 -0.08
CA ALA A 55 2.16 -2.22 0.82
C ALA A 55 1.38 -3.29 1.59
N ILE A 56 1.25 -3.11 2.90
CA ILE A 56 0.51 -3.99 3.82
C ILE A 56 -0.72 -3.23 4.30
N LEU A 57 -1.88 -3.83 4.08
CA LEU A 57 -3.15 -3.31 4.57
C LEU A 57 -3.25 -3.59 6.08
N ALA A 58 -3.59 -2.57 6.89
CA ALA A 58 -3.90 -2.78 8.29
C ALA A 58 -5.08 -3.74 8.44
N THR A 59 -5.02 -4.65 9.41
CA THR A 59 -6.03 -5.71 9.61
C THR A 59 -7.44 -5.16 9.84
N GLN A 60 -7.55 -3.96 10.42
CA GLN A 60 -8.83 -3.25 10.62
C GLN A 60 -9.51 -2.82 9.30
N LEU A 61 -8.78 -2.80 8.19
CA LEU A 61 -9.29 -2.47 6.86
C LEU A 61 -9.55 -3.71 6.00
N ASN A 62 -9.30 -4.92 6.52
CA ASN A 62 -9.54 -6.16 5.78
C ASN A 62 -10.99 -6.29 5.31
N ASP A 63 -11.95 -5.84 6.12
CA ASP A 63 -13.37 -5.87 5.79
C ASP A 63 -13.70 -5.10 4.51
N LYS A 64 -12.94 -4.05 4.18
CA LYS A 64 -13.11 -3.31 2.91
C LYS A 64 -12.75 -4.18 1.71
N LEU A 65 -11.74 -5.02 1.85
CA LEU A 65 -11.31 -5.94 0.79
C LEU A 65 -12.27 -7.13 0.66
N ILE A 66 -12.75 -7.64 1.80
CA ILE A 66 -13.72 -8.75 1.85
C ILE A 66 -15.09 -8.33 1.31
N SER A 67 -15.54 -7.12 1.65
CA SER A 67 -16.81 -6.56 1.14
C SER A 67 -16.74 -6.09 -0.32
N GLY A 68 -15.54 -5.98 -0.89
CA GLY A 68 -15.31 -5.51 -2.26
C GLY A 68 -15.28 -3.97 -2.42
N GLU A 69 -15.42 -3.21 -1.32
CA GLU A 69 -15.21 -1.75 -1.32
C GLU A 69 -13.80 -1.39 -1.79
N LEU A 70 -12.81 -2.18 -1.36
CA LEU A 70 -11.45 -2.18 -1.85
C LEU A 70 -11.25 -3.35 -2.80
N SER A 71 -11.07 -3.08 -4.08
CA SER A 71 -10.88 -4.09 -5.12
C SER A 71 -9.72 -3.74 -6.04
N ASP A 72 -9.35 -4.70 -6.89
CA ASP A 72 -8.34 -4.47 -7.91
C ASP A 72 -8.81 -3.33 -8.84
N TYR A 73 -7.86 -2.47 -9.19
CA TYR A 73 -8.01 -1.22 -9.94
C TYR A 73 -8.74 -0.08 -9.21
N ALA A 74 -9.13 -0.26 -7.94
CA ALA A 74 -9.70 0.81 -7.13
C ALA A 74 -8.69 1.95 -6.92
N VAL A 75 -9.19 3.19 -6.97
CA VAL A 75 -8.42 4.38 -6.63
C VAL A 75 -8.70 4.73 -5.17
N VAL A 76 -7.63 4.86 -4.38
CA VAL A 76 -7.69 5.08 -2.94
C VAL A 76 -6.87 6.31 -2.55
N GLN A 77 -7.37 7.06 -1.58
CA GLN A 77 -6.57 8.03 -0.84
C GLN A 77 -6.01 7.36 0.41
N ILE A 78 -4.70 7.46 0.62
CA ILE A 78 -4.05 6.87 1.78
C ILE A 78 -3.94 7.95 2.85
N ASP A 79 -4.90 8.00 3.78
CA ASP A 79 -4.94 9.04 4.81
C ASP A 79 -3.73 9.01 5.73
N ARG A 80 -3.30 7.79 6.11
CA ARG A 80 -2.14 7.60 6.96
C ARG A 80 -1.37 6.34 6.55
N PHE A 81 -0.05 6.42 6.63
CA PHE A 81 0.83 5.28 6.43
C PHE A 81 2.06 5.36 7.35
N VAL A 82 2.69 4.21 7.56
CA VAL A 82 4.00 4.09 8.21
C VAL A 82 4.95 3.38 7.26
N LEU A 83 6.23 3.74 7.34
CA LEU A 83 7.30 3.06 6.61
C LEU A 83 8.06 2.16 7.57
N SER A 84 8.34 0.95 7.13
CA SER A 84 9.19 0.00 7.86
C SER A 84 10.24 -0.56 6.92
N ILE A 85 11.50 -0.54 7.34
CA ILE A 85 12.60 -1.11 6.57
C ILE A 85 12.79 -2.54 7.06
N LEU A 86 12.54 -3.50 6.19
CA LEU A 86 12.91 -4.89 6.37
C LEU A 86 14.31 -5.08 5.80
N THR A 87 15.28 -5.26 6.69
CA THR A 87 16.65 -5.61 6.32
C THR A 87 16.81 -7.12 6.37
N ASN A 88 17.09 -7.74 5.22
CA ASN A 88 17.61 -9.09 5.14
C ASN A 88 19.09 -9.03 4.75
N GLU A 89 19.84 -10.12 4.95
CA GLU A 89 21.30 -10.22 4.72
C GLU A 89 21.79 -9.72 3.34
N LYS A 90 20.90 -9.60 2.35
CA LYS A 90 21.21 -9.20 0.96
C LYS A 90 20.47 -7.95 0.47
N SER A 91 19.47 -7.45 1.20
CA SER A 91 18.65 -6.33 0.71
C SER A 91 17.84 -5.65 1.79
N GLU A 92 17.73 -4.33 1.70
CA GLU A 92 16.75 -3.53 2.43
C GLU A 92 15.47 -3.38 1.61
N LYS A 93 14.33 -3.35 2.30
CA LYS A 93 13.03 -3.30 1.66
C LYS A 93 12.06 -2.43 2.44
N VAL A 94 11.54 -1.40 1.79
CA VAL A 94 10.54 -0.51 2.40
C VAL A 94 9.15 -1.13 2.29
N VAL A 95 8.50 -1.26 3.43
CA VAL A 95 7.11 -1.69 3.59
C VAL A 95 6.26 -0.49 3.94
N ILE A 96 5.13 -0.33 3.25
CA ILE A 96 4.13 0.72 3.54
C ILE A 96 2.99 0.09 4.34
N GLY A 97 2.84 0.41 5.62
CA GLY A 97 1.67 0.02 6.41
C GLY A 97 0.57 1.07 6.29
N MET A 98 -0.56 0.74 5.68
CA MET A 98 -1.68 1.66 5.42
C MET A 98 -2.79 1.54 6.46
N TYR A 99 -3.33 2.67 6.93
CA TYR A 99 -4.46 2.72 7.87
C TYR A 99 -5.35 3.94 7.59
N SER A 100 -6.65 3.81 7.92
CA SER A 100 -7.62 4.90 7.91
C SER A 100 -7.32 5.90 9.02
#